data_AF-A0A2T3CL04-F1
#
_entry.id   AF-A0A2T3CL04-F1
#
_cell.length_a   1.000
_cell.length_b   1.000
_cell.length_c   1.000
_cell.angle_alpha   90.00
_cell.angle_beta   90.00
_cell.angle_gamma   90.00
#
_symmetry.space_group_name_H-M   'P 1'
#
loop_
_entity.id
_entity.type
_entity.pdbx_description
1 polymer ?
#
loop_
_entity_poly.entity_id
_entity_poly.type
_entity_poly.pdbx_seq_one_letter_code
_entity_poly.pdbx_strand_id
1 'polypeptide(L)'
;MATVDQTGFVVAANNGSSVITVIDANGDQASYTITFSGVRLVKREDDRWWTTPGSYVRPQGNALSRAQMRQFWEQYKDEDQSKSVPALLKWPLKHYWSGDNIGTNDHAWAVDLQNPAPNFDGASFQGGNRFPALYRIDW
;
A
#
# COMPACT_ATOMS: atom_id res chain seq x y z
N MET A 1 -11.80 11.73 4.57
CA MET A 1 -13.01 10.88 4.48
C MET A 1 -12.62 9.44 4.73
N ALA A 2 -13.42 8.67 5.45
CA ALA A 2 -13.13 7.27 5.80
C ALA A 2 -14.28 6.33 5.44
N THR A 3 -13.96 5.07 5.20
CA THR A 3 -14.95 3.98 5.09
C THR A 3 -14.90 3.13 6.35
N VAL A 4 -16.05 2.59 6.78
CA VAL A 4 -16.16 1.69 7.92
C VAL A 4 -16.84 0.40 7.48
N ASP A 5 -16.31 -0.76 7.90
CA ASP A 5 -16.98 -2.05 7.68
C ASP A 5 -17.91 -2.44 8.85
N GLN A 6 -18.66 -3.54 8.68
CA GLN A 6 -19.65 -4.00 9.67
C GLN A 6 -19.04 -4.42 11.02
N THR A 7 -17.72 -4.55 11.09
CA THR A 7 -16.99 -4.87 12.33
C THR A 7 -16.43 -3.64 13.03
N GLY A 8 -16.65 -2.45 12.47
CA GLY A 8 -16.10 -1.20 12.98
C GLY A 8 -14.66 -0.92 12.53
N PHE A 9 -14.14 -1.65 11.53
CA PHE A 9 -12.82 -1.37 10.96
C PHE A 9 -12.89 -0.16 10.04
N VAL A 10 -12.07 0.87 10.33
CA VAL A 10 -12.10 2.17 9.65
C VAL A 10 -10.84 2.33 8.81
N VAL A 11 -11.00 2.68 7.54
CA VAL A 11 -9.88 3.03 6.66
C VAL A 11 -10.02 4.49 6.24
N ALA A 12 -8.99 5.29 6.53
CA ALA A 12 -8.89 6.64 6.00
C ALA A 12 -8.67 6.59 4.47
N ALA A 13 -9.64 7.07 3.70
CA ALA A 13 -9.54 7.14 2.25
C ALA A 13 -8.86 8.45 1.77
N ASN A 14 -8.91 9.50 2.59
CA ASN A 14 -8.25 10.79 2.32
C ASN A 14 -8.10 11.60 3.61
N ASN A 15 -7.20 12.58 3.60
CA ASN A 15 -7.09 13.62 4.62
C ASN A 15 -8.44 14.32 4.86
N GLY A 16 -8.62 14.84 6.07
CA GLY A 16 -9.84 15.50 6.53
C GLY A 16 -10.54 14.75 7.65
N SER A 17 -11.69 15.25 8.09
CA SER A 17 -12.40 14.70 9.24
C SER A 17 -13.52 13.74 8.84
N SER A 18 -13.82 12.77 9.70
CA SER A 18 -15.00 11.91 9.59
C SER A 18 -15.56 11.66 10.98
N VAL A 19 -16.88 11.62 11.07
CA VAL A 19 -17.57 11.30 12.32
C VAL A 19 -18.03 9.85 12.24
N ILE A 20 -17.62 9.05 13.22
CA ILE A 20 -18.12 7.69 13.40
C ILE A 20 -19.23 7.77 14.44
N THR A 21 -20.42 7.32 14.07
CA THR A 21 -21.56 7.21 14.98
C THR A 21 -21.86 5.73 15.20
N VAL A 22 -21.86 5.31 16.46
CA VAL A 22 -22.27 3.98 16.90
C VAL A 22 -23.66 4.11 17.50
N ILE A 23 -24.58 3.24 17.06
CA ILE A 23 -25.92 3.12 17.61
C ILE A 23 -26.04 1.73 18.21
N ASP A 24 -26.41 1.63 19.48
CA ASP A 24 -26.60 0.35 20.14
C ASP A 24 -27.97 -0.26 19.81
N ALA A 25 -28.24 -1.48 20.30
CA ALA A 25 -29.50 -2.18 20.06
C ALA A 25 -30.72 -1.49 20.69
N ASN A 26 -30.51 -0.60 21.67
CA ASN A 26 -31.55 0.16 22.34
C ASN A 26 -31.84 1.50 21.64
N GLY A 27 -31.01 1.88 20.66
CA GLY A 27 -31.10 3.15 19.93
C GLY A 27 -30.25 4.28 20.51
N ASP A 28 -29.44 4.01 21.53
CA ASP A 28 -28.53 4.99 22.11
C ASP A 28 -27.35 5.24 21.18
N GLN A 29 -26.91 6.50 21.07
CA GLN A 29 -25.88 6.92 20.13
C GLN A 29 -24.64 7.47 20.82
N ALA A 30 -23.47 7.05 20.33
CA ALA A 30 -22.19 7.68 20.63
C ALA A 30 -21.52 8.13 19.32
N SER A 31 -20.90 9.30 19.30
CA SER A 31 -20.20 9.82 18.12
C SER A 31 -18.76 10.21 18.44
N TYR A 32 -17.85 9.94 17.50
CA TYR A 32 -16.45 10.30 17.61
C TYR A 32 -15.95 10.94 16.32
N THR A 33 -15.38 12.14 16.41
CA THR A 33 -14.77 12.82 15.27
C THR A 33 -13.30 12.44 15.16
N ILE A 34 -12.93 11.81 14.04
CA ILE A 34 -11.54 11.51 13.70
C ILE A 34 -11.09 12.49 12.62
N THR A 35 -9.93 13.11 12.81
CA THR A 35 -9.28 13.91 11.77
C THR A 35 -8.07 13.16 11.26
N PHE A 36 -8.07 12.87 9.96
CA PHE A 36 -6.96 12.23 9.27
C PHE A 36 -6.07 13.29 8.62
N SER A 37 -4.77 13.20 8.87
CA SER A 37 -3.75 14.03 8.21
C SER A 37 -2.55 13.16 7.86
N GLY A 38 -1.76 13.58 6.86
CA GLY A 38 -0.57 12.84 6.42
C GLY A 38 -0.86 11.54 5.65
N VAL A 39 -2.10 11.31 5.20
CA VAL A 39 -2.46 10.14 4.39
C VAL A 39 -1.76 10.23 3.05
N ARG A 40 -0.95 9.23 2.72
CA ARG A 40 -0.33 9.10 1.39
C ARG A 40 -1.16 8.18 0.51
N LEU A 41 -1.84 8.74 -0.48
CA LEU A 41 -2.78 7.98 -1.31
C LEU A 41 -2.04 7.26 -2.43
N VAL A 42 -2.24 5.96 -2.52
CA VAL A 42 -1.63 5.10 -3.53
C VAL A 42 -2.69 4.33 -4.31
N LYS A 43 -2.44 4.14 -5.61
CA LYS A 43 -3.14 3.18 -6.47
C LYS A 43 -2.37 1.88 -6.50
N ARG A 44 -3.04 0.76 -6.21
CA ARG A 44 -2.49 -0.58 -6.47
C ARG A 44 -2.87 -1.01 -7.87
N GLU A 45 -1.90 -1.49 -8.65
CA GLU A 45 -2.14 -2.23 -9.88
C GLU A 45 -1.57 -3.64 -9.75
N ASP A 46 -2.43 -4.65 -9.91
CA ASP A 46 -2.04 -6.05 -9.81
C ASP A 46 -1.47 -6.58 -11.13
N ASP A 47 -0.80 -7.74 -11.07
CA ASP A 47 -0.29 -8.48 -12.23
C ASP A 47 0.55 -7.66 -13.22
N ARG A 48 1.42 -6.78 -12.71
CA ARG A 48 2.41 -6.06 -13.53
C ARG A 48 3.58 -6.99 -13.87
N TRP A 49 3.92 -7.07 -15.15
CA TRP A 49 5.04 -7.87 -15.67
C TRP A 49 5.50 -7.33 -17.03
N TRP A 50 6.72 -7.67 -17.46
CA TRP A 50 7.33 -7.33 -18.75
C TRP A 50 8.47 -8.29 -19.08
N THR A 51 8.79 -8.48 -20.36
CA THR A 51 9.90 -9.38 -20.79
C THR A 51 11.00 -8.66 -21.55
N THR A 52 10.80 -7.39 -21.90
CA THR A 52 11.76 -6.62 -22.70
C THR A 52 12.46 -5.59 -21.82
N PRO A 53 13.81 -5.51 -21.85
CA PRO A 53 14.54 -4.41 -21.23
C PRO A 53 14.00 -3.06 -21.69
N GLY A 54 13.84 -2.11 -20.76
CA GLY A 54 13.33 -0.77 -21.07
C GLY A 54 11.84 -0.69 -21.45
N SER A 55 11.05 -1.75 -21.25
CA SER A 55 9.61 -1.74 -21.53
C SER A 55 8.88 -0.60 -20.81
N TYR A 56 7.99 0.10 -21.52
CA TYR A 56 7.22 1.21 -20.96
C TYR A 56 6.15 0.78 -19.94
N VAL A 57 5.81 -0.52 -19.91
CA VAL A 57 4.88 -1.09 -18.92
C VAL A 57 5.58 -1.45 -17.60
N ARG A 58 6.89 -1.24 -17.49
CA ARG A 58 7.60 -1.34 -16.21
C ARG A 58 7.01 -0.36 -15.20
N PRO A 59 6.92 -0.70 -13.91
CA PRO A 59 6.59 0.26 -12.87
C PRO A 59 7.58 1.41 -12.90
N GLN A 60 7.14 2.57 -13.35
CA GLN A 60 7.96 3.77 -13.53
C GLN A 60 7.12 5.03 -13.35
N GLY A 61 7.76 6.21 -13.38
CA GLY A 61 7.10 7.49 -13.21
C GLY A 61 6.51 7.64 -11.80
N ASN A 62 5.18 7.52 -11.70
CA ASN A 62 4.48 7.65 -10.42
C ASN A 62 4.56 6.41 -9.53
N ALA A 63 5.11 5.29 -10.01
CA ALA A 63 5.39 4.13 -9.17
C ALA A 63 6.25 4.50 -7.95
N LEU A 64 5.97 3.91 -6.79
CA LEU A 64 6.74 4.17 -5.57
C LEU A 64 8.15 3.63 -5.70
N SER A 65 9.16 4.47 -5.44
CA SER A 65 10.53 3.98 -5.18
C SER A 65 10.55 3.14 -3.90
N ARG A 66 11.61 2.34 -3.68
CA ARG A 66 11.76 1.57 -2.43
C ARG A 66 11.72 2.45 -1.18
N ALA A 67 12.30 3.66 -1.26
CA ALA A 67 12.25 4.64 -0.17
C ALA A 67 10.81 5.12 0.09
N GLN A 68 10.03 5.34 -0.97
CA GLN A 68 8.62 5.68 -0.84
C GLN A 68 7.79 4.49 -0.34
N MET A 69 8.11 3.26 -0.72
CA MET A 69 7.46 2.07 -0.17
C MET A 69 7.70 1.93 1.34
N ARG A 70 8.90 2.28 1.84
CA ARG A 70 9.19 2.35 3.28
C ARG A 70 8.29 3.37 3.97
N GLN A 71 8.25 4.58 3.42
CA GLN A 71 7.38 5.66 3.88
C GLN A 71 5.88 5.29 3.87
N PHE A 72 5.45 4.49 2.88
CA PHE A 72 4.09 3.94 2.86
C PHE A 72 3.89 2.94 4.00
N TRP A 73 4.80 1.98 4.17
CA TRP A 73 4.74 0.96 5.21
C TRP A 73 4.74 1.55 6.63
N GLU A 74 5.53 2.61 6.88
CA GLU A 74 5.61 3.30 8.17
C GLU A 74 4.27 3.85 8.67
N GLN A 75 3.30 4.12 7.77
CA GLN A 75 1.95 4.58 8.16
C GLN A 75 1.10 3.49 8.81
N TYR A 76 1.42 2.21 8.58
CA TYR A 76 0.56 1.09 8.96
C TYR A 76 1.22 0.08 9.89
N LYS A 77 2.56 0.07 9.97
CA LYS A 77 3.34 -0.96 10.69
C LYS A 77 2.97 -1.13 12.17
N ASP A 78 2.45 -0.06 12.81
CA ASP A 78 2.14 -0.03 14.23
C ASP A 78 0.67 -0.36 14.54
N GLU A 79 -0.19 -0.50 13.51
CA GLU A 79 -1.59 -0.90 13.68
C GLU A 79 -1.73 -2.32 14.25
N ASP A 80 -0.89 -3.24 13.78
CA ASP A 80 -0.72 -4.59 14.32
C ASP A 80 0.65 -5.13 13.93
N GLN A 81 1.60 -5.14 14.86
CA GLN A 81 2.98 -5.55 14.61
C GLN A 81 3.14 -7.03 14.22
N SER A 82 2.09 -7.85 14.42
CA SER A 82 2.09 -9.25 13.98
C SER A 82 1.69 -9.42 12.52
N LYS A 83 1.15 -8.37 11.89
CA LYS A 83 0.63 -8.39 10.52
C LYS A 83 1.49 -7.53 9.60
N SER A 84 1.61 -7.98 8.36
CA SER A 84 2.18 -7.14 7.31
C SER A 84 1.16 -6.13 6.79
N VAL A 85 1.66 -5.05 6.16
CA VAL A 85 0.80 -3.99 5.63
C VAL A 85 -0.20 -4.50 4.58
N PRO A 86 0.16 -5.39 3.64
CA PRO A 86 -0.82 -6.02 2.77
C PRO A 86 -1.86 -6.84 3.54
N ALA A 87 -1.49 -7.53 4.64
CA ALA A 87 -2.46 -8.25 5.46
C ALA A 87 -3.47 -7.30 6.14
N LEU A 88 -2.98 -6.20 6.73
CA LEU A 88 -3.80 -5.14 7.32
C LEU A 88 -4.79 -4.55 6.31
N LEU A 89 -4.32 -4.29 5.09
CA LEU A 89 -5.12 -3.70 4.02
C LEU A 89 -5.96 -4.72 3.23
N LYS A 90 -5.90 -6.01 3.58
CA LYS A 90 -6.55 -7.12 2.83
C LYS A 90 -6.11 -7.16 1.35
N TRP A 91 -4.83 -6.87 1.10
CA TRP A 91 -4.18 -6.92 -0.20
C TRP A 91 -3.43 -8.26 -0.42
N PRO A 92 -3.05 -8.59 -1.66
CA PRO A 92 -2.26 -9.78 -1.95
C PRO A 92 -0.96 -9.82 -1.14
N LEU A 93 -0.72 -10.96 -0.48
CA LEU A 93 0.53 -11.28 0.20
C LEU A 93 1.57 -11.72 -0.84
N LYS A 94 2.27 -10.74 -1.41
CA LYS A 94 3.28 -10.92 -2.46
C LYS A 94 4.43 -9.93 -2.25
N HIS A 95 5.48 -10.11 -3.03
CA HIS A 95 6.39 -9.01 -3.35
C HIS A 95 5.64 -7.94 -4.15
N TYR A 96 6.07 -6.68 -4.03
CA TYR A 96 5.54 -5.55 -4.78
C TYR A 96 6.67 -4.91 -5.55
N TRP A 97 6.48 -4.68 -6.84
CA TRP A 97 7.45 -3.96 -7.66
C TRP A 97 7.63 -2.53 -7.16
N SER A 98 8.88 -2.08 -7.14
CA SER A 98 9.19 -0.66 -6.97
C SER A 98 9.35 0.04 -8.32
N GLY A 99 9.29 1.36 -8.31
CA GLY A 99 9.66 2.21 -9.43
C GLY A 99 11.17 2.26 -9.71
N ASP A 100 11.99 1.69 -8.82
CA ASP A 100 13.44 1.62 -8.99
C ASP A 100 13.77 0.47 -9.95
N ASN A 101 13.90 0.79 -11.24
CA ASN A 101 14.24 -0.20 -12.26
C ASN A 101 15.75 -0.39 -12.38
N ILE A 102 16.18 -1.59 -12.79
CA ILE A 102 17.55 -1.83 -13.25
C ILE A 102 17.59 -1.48 -14.74
N GLY A 103 18.36 -0.44 -15.09
CA GLY A 103 18.39 0.14 -16.43
C GLY A 103 19.11 -0.70 -17.49
N THR A 104 19.88 -1.70 -17.08
CA THR A 104 20.72 -2.52 -17.98
C THR A 104 20.07 -3.82 -18.44
N ASN A 105 18.93 -4.21 -17.88
CA ASN A 105 18.22 -5.44 -18.23
C ASN A 105 16.70 -5.33 -17.97
N ASP A 106 16.00 -6.46 -18.04
CA ASP A 106 14.57 -6.60 -17.77
C ASP A 106 14.24 -6.83 -16.28
N HIS A 107 15.18 -6.65 -15.35
CA HIS A 107 14.92 -6.80 -13.91
C HIS A 107 14.49 -5.51 -13.23
N ALA A 108 13.62 -5.58 -12.22
CA ALA A 108 13.37 -4.47 -11.32
C ALA A 108 13.55 -4.89 -9.87
N TRP A 109 13.63 -3.90 -8.98
CA TRP A 109 13.57 -4.16 -7.55
C TRP A 109 12.11 -4.42 -7.13
N ALA A 110 11.91 -5.42 -6.28
CA ALA A 110 10.66 -5.65 -5.59
C ALA A 110 10.91 -5.72 -4.07
N VAL A 111 9.97 -5.21 -3.29
CA VAL A 111 10.01 -5.28 -1.83
C VAL A 111 9.08 -6.40 -1.37
N ASP A 112 9.55 -7.24 -0.45
CA ASP A 112 8.72 -8.24 0.20
C ASP A 112 7.81 -7.58 1.26
N LEU A 113 6.71 -6.99 0.82
CA LEU A 113 5.73 -6.40 1.73
C LEU A 113 4.90 -7.46 2.47
N GLN A 114 5.03 -8.75 2.15
CA GLN A 114 4.33 -9.81 2.90
C GLN A 114 4.98 -10.04 4.28
N ASN A 115 6.24 -9.64 4.44
CA ASN A 115 6.97 -9.67 5.69
C ASN A 115 6.55 -8.48 6.58
N PRO A 116 6.20 -8.67 7.87
CA PRO A 116 5.93 -7.57 8.80
C PRO A 116 7.08 -6.58 8.96
N ALA A 117 8.33 -7.02 8.75
CA ALA A 117 9.54 -6.19 8.73
C ALA A 117 10.26 -6.31 7.38
N PRO A 118 9.77 -5.67 6.30
CA PRO A 118 10.35 -5.77 4.97
C PRO A 118 11.79 -5.25 4.92
N ASN A 119 12.63 -5.92 4.13
CA ASN A 119 13.89 -5.31 3.69
C ASN A 119 13.61 -4.37 2.50
N PHE A 120 13.72 -3.07 2.73
CA PHE A 120 13.50 -2.06 1.69
C PHE A 120 14.69 -1.86 0.75
N ASP A 121 15.82 -2.54 0.94
CA ASP A 121 16.79 -2.68 -0.14
C ASP A 121 16.19 -3.51 -1.29
N GLY A 122 15.17 -4.31 -1.01
CA GLY A 122 14.46 -5.12 -1.99
C GLY A 122 15.31 -6.24 -2.56
N ALA A 123 14.68 -7.04 -3.40
CA ALA A 123 15.34 -8.08 -4.19
C ALA A 123 15.12 -7.81 -5.67
N SER A 124 16.13 -8.13 -6.49
CA SER A 124 16.04 -8.02 -7.94
C SER A 124 15.31 -9.23 -8.50
N PHE A 125 14.26 -8.99 -9.27
CA PHE A 125 13.52 -10.04 -9.97
C PHE A 125 13.41 -9.71 -11.44
N GLN A 126 13.41 -10.75 -12.27
CA GLN A 126 13.12 -10.62 -13.69
C GLN A 126 11.69 -10.14 -13.90
N GLY A 127 11.48 -9.24 -14.86
CA GLY A 127 10.17 -8.66 -15.17
C GLY A 127 9.09 -9.67 -15.55
N GLY A 128 9.45 -10.90 -15.95
CA GLY A 128 8.49 -11.97 -16.24
C GLY A 128 7.65 -12.41 -15.03
N ASN A 129 8.06 -12.03 -13.82
CA ASN A 129 7.29 -12.25 -12.61
C ASN A 129 6.09 -11.31 -12.53
N ARG A 130 4.97 -11.81 -11.99
CA ARG A 130 3.72 -11.04 -11.81
C ARG A 130 3.58 -10.59 -10.37
N PHE A 131 3.95 -9.34 -10.13
CA PHE A 131 3.77 -8.69 -8.83
C PHE A 131 2.87 -7.46 -8.96
N PRO A 132 2.17 -7.08 -7.88
CA PRO A 132 1.52 -5.78 -7.84
C PRO A 132 2.55 -4.64 -7.82
N ALA A 133 2.12 -3.45 -8.22
CA ALA A 133 2.87 -2.22 -8.08
C ALA A 133 2.00 -1.14 -7.44
N LEU A 134 2.63 -0.24 -6.68
CA LEU A 134 1.97 0.90 -6.05
C LEU A 134 2.37 2.19 -6.77
N TYR A 135 1.38 3.02 -7.10
CA TYR A 135 1.56 4.30 -7.78
C TYR A 135 1.03 5.43 -6.91
N ARG A 136 1.77 6.53 -6.85
CA ARG A 136 1.35 7.76 -6.15
C ARG A 136 0.10 8.32 -6.81
N ILE A 137 -0.90 8.65 -5.99
CA ILE A 137 -2.02 9.52 -6.36
C ILE A 137 -1.81 10.89 -5.70
N ASP A 138 -1.46 10.92 -4.41
CA ASP A 138 -1.18 12.12 -3.62
C ASP A 138 -0.10 11.77 -2.58
N TRP A 139 1.09 12.38 -2.68
CA TRP A 139 2.31 11.96 -1.96
C TRP A 139 3.06 13.12 -1.30
#